data_AF-A0A3P3ZIN4-F1
#
_entry.id   AF-A0A3P3ZIN4-F1
#
_cell.length_a   1.000
_cell.length_b   1.000
_cell.length_c   1.000
_cell.angle_alpha   90.00
_cell.angle_beta   90.00
_cell.angle_gamma   90.00
#
_symmetry.space_group_name_H-M   'P 1'
#
loop_
_entity.id
_entity.type
_entity.pdbx_description
1 polymer ?
#
loop_
_entity_poly.entity_id
_entity_poly.type
_entity_poly.pdbx_seq_one_letter_code
_entity_poly.pdbx_strand_id
1 'polypeptide(L)'
;MREYVLILRYGIEDVESLLEETRQAQSMVWNKESTDCTSTHQRQRREYWGLTGKDVRALVRSVGLPRFTQALAEFSDVVFNSRLSAAAAVYSILSRRRRVGTPMDYNIKAWHEYLNTHGPQRGYAPRLSDLLWLSAASTSAMFTATASRLLRGARSCTKPTSVSDAAEDDRASYAESENDSRSSDRPRFFDNTENAAEEEEPVTTRIGWLSASVTFPPTLSPDQRALLSFLRFLMPTSHTSLERTSSAGYGVWLFAAFSALDIPLDPDTDRLAHDLFRTCCRHLRTLADWQGVSGSTRDLLLRKLHPRTQTTAPPLYASLDDICREDVLALYTIVVVLARFFRQNQDHFIPL
;
A
#
# COMPACT_ATOMS: atom_id res chain seq x y z
N MET A 1 -12.05 -13.63 0.47
CA MET A 1 -11.19 -12.82 -0.43
C MET A 1 -9.81 -12.57 0.18
N ARG A 2 -9.67 -11.92 1.35
CA ARG A 2 -8.37 -11.76 2.04
C ARG A 2 -7.62 -13.08 2.26
N GLU A 3 -8.29 -14.09 2.81
CA GLU A 3 -7.68 -15.42 3.03
C GLU A 3 -7.14 -16.03 1.74
N TYR A 4 -7.89 -15.94 0.64
CA TYR A 4 -7.45 -16.42 -0.68
C TYR A 4 -6.22 -15.65 -1.22
N VAL A 5 -6.18 -14.32 -1.03
CA VAL A 5 -5.03 -13.49 -1.41
C VAL A 5 -3.79 -13.86 -0.60
N LEU A 6 -3.95 -14.10 0.71
CA LEU A 6 -2.86 -14.52 1.59
C LEU A 6 -2.35 -15.92 1.23
N ILE A 7 -3.24 -16.89 0.99
CA ILE A 7 -2.87 -18.25 0.57
C ILE A 7 -2.03 -18.21 -0.72
N LEU A 8 -2.50 -17.48 -1.73
CA LEU A 8 -1.76 -17.32 -2.99
C LEU A 8 -0.39 -16.66 -2.77
N ARG A 9 -0.30 -15.68 -1.86
CA ARG A 9 0.95 -15.02 -1.54
C ARG A 9 1.92 -15.94 -0.81
N TYR A 10 1.47 -16.74 0.16
CA TYR A 10 2.31 -17.75 0.81
C TYR A 10 2.81 -18.80 -0.18
N GLY A 11 1.96 -19.24 -1.12
CA GLY A 11 2.40 -20.10 -2.21
C GLY A 11 3.51 -19.46 -3.06
N ILE A 12 3.46 -18.13 -3.28
CA ILE A 12 4.51 -17.40 -4.01
C ILE A 12 5.79 -17.45 -3.20
N GLU A 13 5.73 -17.10 -1.92
CA GLU A 13 6.86 -17.11 -0.99
C GLU A 13 7.50 -18.51 -0.87
N ASP A 14 6.72 -19.59 -0.88
CA ASP A 14 7.21 -20.97 -0.86
C ASP A 14 8.00 -21.33 -2.13
N VAL A 15 7.48 -20.97 -3.31
CA VAL A 15 8.18 -21.18 -4.58
C VAL A 15 9.47 -20.36 -4.62
N GLU A 16 9.45 -19.15 -4.07
CA GLU A 16 10.62 -18.27 -3.98
C GLU A 16 11.70 -18.82 -3.06
N SER A 17 11.32 -19.21 -1.85
CA SER A 17 12.21 -19.85 -0.88
C SER A 17 12.84 -21.09 -1.47
N LEU A 18 12.05 -21.95 -2.13
CA LEU A 18 12.56 -23.14 -2.78
C LEU A 18 13.57 -22.79 -3.89
N LEU A 19 13.34 -21.73 -4.68
CA LEU A 19 14.30 -21.28 -5.69
C LEU A 19 15.58 -20.70 -5.08
N GLU A 20 15.47 -20.02 -3.94
CA GLU A 20 16.61 -19.45 -3.24
C GLU A 20 17.47 -20.51 -2.53
N GLU A 21 16.86 -21.43 -1.79
CA GLU A 21 17.55 -22.55 -1.12
C GLU A 21 18.32 -23.40 -2.14
N THR A 22 17.66 -23.71 -3.25
CA THR A 22 18.22 -24.58 -4.29
C THR A 22 19.33 -23.87 -5.05
N ARG A 23 19.24 -22.55 -5.21
CA ARG A 23 20.36 -21.72 -5.67
C ARG A 23 21.55 -21.77 -4.73
N GLN A 24 21.32 -21.57 -3.43
CA GLN A 24 22.40 -21.56 -2.44
C GLN A 24 23.10 -22.92 -2.40
N ALA A 25 22.33 -24.02 -2.47
CA ALA A 25 22.84 -25.38 -2.59
C ALA A 25 23.57 -25.65 -3.92
N GLN A 26 23.19 -24.98 -5.01
CA GLN A 26 23.75 -25.15 -6.36
C GLN A 26 24.69 -24.01 -6.79
N SER A 27 25.20 -23.21 -5.85
CA SER A 27 26.16 -22.13 -6.10
C SER A 27 27.36 -22.60 -6.97
N MET A 28 27.75 -23.87 -6.89
CA MET A 28 28.76 -24.48 -7.76
C MET A 28 28.33 -24.69 -9.22
N VAL A 29 27.04 -24.93 -9.49
CA VAL A 29 26.50 -25.15 -10.86
C VAL A 29 26.31 -23.82 -11.61
N TRP A 30 26.17 -22.71 -10.89
CA TRP A 30 25.83 -21.41 -11.45
C TRP A 30 26.93 -20.35 -11.42
N ASN A 31 28.06 -20.62 -10.76
CA ASN A 31 29.29 -19.91 -11.05
C ASN A 31 29.86 -20.37 -12.40
N LYS A 32 29.19 -20.05 -13.52
CA LYS A 32 29.90 -20.01 -14.79
C LYS A 32 30.94 -18.90 -14.68
N GLU A 33 32.21 -19.28 -14.71
CA GLU A 33 33.35 -18.39 -14.84
C GLU A 33 33.07 -17.39 -15.97
N SER A 34 32.93 -16.12 -15.60
CA SER A 34 33.33 -15.04 -16.49
C SER A 34 34.86 -15.04 -16.41
N THR A 35 35.51 -15.69 -17.39
CA THR A 35 36.96 -15.60 -17.61
C THR A 35 37.29 -14.22 -18.17
N ASP A 36 37.05 -13.17 -17.40
CA ASP A 36 37.58 -11.84 -17.65
C ASP A 36 38.09 -11.29 -16.33
N CYS A 37 39.38 -11.55 -16.09
CA CYS A 37 40.15 -11.06 -14.97
C CYS A 37 40.39 -9.56 -15.15
N THR A 38 39.39 -8.70 -14.93
CA THR A 38 39.55 -7.27 -14.61
C THR A 38 38.18 -6.61 -14.48
N SER A 39 37.45 -6.89 -13.40
CA SER A 39 36.54 -5.90 -12.84
C SER A 39 36.30 -6.18 -11.37
N THR A 40 36.69 -5.23 -10.53
CA THR A 40 36.38 -5.15 -9.09
C THR A 40 34.95 -4.68 -8.84
N HIS A 41 34.02 -5.02 -9.73
CA HIS A 41 32.60 -4.88 -9.43
C HIS A 41 32.16 -6.13 -8.68
N GLN A 42 31.85 -5.95 -7.39
CA GLN A 42 31.06 -6.90 -6.61
C GLN A 42 29.99 -7.50 -7.52
N ARG A 43 30.09 -8.81 -7.79
CA ARG A 43 29.09 -9.56 -8.56
C ARG A 43 27.73 -9.25 -7.95
N GLN A 44 26.96 -8.36 -8.59
CA GLN A 44 25.55 -8.21 -8.27
C GLN A 44 24.94 -9.58 -8.51
N ARG A 45 24.63 -10.26 -7.40
CA ARG A 45 23.94 -11.53 -7.35
C ARG A 45 22.74 -11.40 -8.27
N ARG A 46 22.76 -11.99 -9.47
CA ARG A 46 21.56 -12.06 -10.33
C ARG A 46 20.43 -12.57 -9.46
N GLU A 47 19.40 -11.78 -9.28
CA GLU A 47 18.24 -12.23 -8.52
C GLU A 47 17.69 -13.50 -9.18
N TYR A 48 17.20 -14.46 -8.41
CA TYR A 48 16.58 -15.69 -8.92
C TYR A 48 15.38 -15.38 -9.84
N TRP A 49 14.89 -14.15 -9.78
CA TRP A 49 14.00 -13.53 -10.76
C TRP A 49 14.52 -13.52 -12.18
N GLY A 50 15.82 -13.54 -12.45
CA GLY A 50 16.42 -13.51 -13.78
C GLY A 50 16.54 -14.88 -14.48
N LEU A 51 16.11 -15.97 -13.85
CA LEU A 51 16.30 -17.34 -14.38
C LEU A 51 15.60 -17.58 -15.73
N THR A 52 16.30 -18.13 -16.70
CA THR A 52 15.68 -18.52 -17.98
C THR A 52 14.88 -19.82 -17.82
N GLY A 53 13.97 -20.12 -18.76
CA GLY A 53 13.24 -21.39 -18.75
C GLY A 53 14.15 -22.63 -18.89
N LYS A 54 15.42 -22.47 -19.32
CA LYS A 54 16.43 -23.56 -19.28
C LYS A 54 16.95 -23.76 -17.86
N ASP A 55 17.23 -22.68 -17.14
CA ASP A 55 17.75 -22.72 -15.76
C ASP A 55 16.71 -23.31 -14.79
N VAL A 56 15.44 -22.90 -14.92
CA VAL A 56 14.33 -23.46 -14.12
C VAL A 56 14.16 -24.96 -14.37
N ARG A 57 14.29 -25.42 -15.63
CA ARG A 57 14.22 -26.86 -15.94
C ARG A 57 15.37 -27.65 -15.34
N ALA A 58 16.59 -27.10 -15.34
CA ALA A 58 17.73 -27.75 -14.70
C ALA A 58 17.49 -27.89 -13.19
N LEU A 59 16.98 -26.84 -12.57
CA LEU A 59 16.72 -26.78 -11.15
C LEU A 59 15.62 -27.76 -10.69
N VAL A 60 14.49 -27.82 -11.40
CA VAL A 60 13.43 -28.81 -11.11
C VAL A 60 13.94 -30.25 -11.27
N ARG A 61 14.86 -30.50 -12.22
CA ARG A 61 15.46 -31.84 -12.40
C ARG A 61 16.34 -32.25 -11.22
N SER A 62 17.10 -31.32 -10.67
CA SER A 62 18.04 -31.58 -9.58
C SER A 62 17.39 -31.67 -8.20
N VAL A 63 16.36 -30.87 -7.96
CA VAL A 63 15.69 -30.78 -6.64
C VAL A 63 14.58 -31.83 -6.51
N GLY A 64 13.98 -32.19 -7.63
CA GLY A 64 12.92 -33.19 -7.70
C GLY A 64 11.52 -32.57 -7.79
N LEU A 65 10.64 -33.31 -8.47
CA LEU A 65 9.25 -32.96 -8.71
C LEU A 65 8.40 -32.79 -7.41
N PRO A 66 8.57 -33.60 -6.35
CA PRO A 66 7.68 -33.54 -5.19
C PRO A 66 7.69 -32.17 -4.48
N ARG A 67 8.87 -31.58 -4.25
CA ARG A 67 9.00 -30.27 -3.59
C ARG A 67 8.34 -29.15 -4.39
N PHE A 68 8.54 -29.15 -5.71
CA PHE A 68 7.89 -28.17 -6.59
C PHE A 68 6.39 -28.39 -6.72
N THR A 69 5.92 -29.64 -6.67
CA THR A 69 4.48 -29.93 -6.75
C THR A 69 3.77 -29.50 -5.47
N GLN A 70 4.40 -29.67 -4.31
CA GLN A 70 3.90 -29.17 -3.04
C GLN A 70 3.79 -27.63 -3.04
N ALA A 71 4.85 -26.93 -3.43
CA ALA A 71 4.83 -25.46 -3.51
C ALA A 71 3.84 -24.91 -4.56
N LEU A 72 3.60 -25.66 -5.65
CA LEU A 72 2.64 -25.27 -6.69
C LEU A 72 1.19 -25.66 -6.36
N ALA A 73 0.95 -26.49 -5.35
CA ALA A 73 -0.39 -26.97 -5.00
C ALA A 73 -1.32 -25.82 -4.56
N GLU A 74 -0.76 -24.77 -3.96
CA GLU A 74 -1.51 -23.57 -3.56
C GLU A 74 -2.03 -22.74 -4.75
N PHE A 75 -1.52 -22.96 -5.96
CA PHE A 75 -1.89 -22.20 -7.15
C PHE A 75 -2.79 -22.95 -8.12
N SER A 76 -2.81 -24.27 -8.02
CA SER A 76 -3.57 -25.09 -8.95
C SER A 76 -3.91 -26.44 -8.33
N ASP A 77 -5.17 -26.85 -8.50
CA ASP A 77 -5.62 -28.22 -8.22
C ASP A 77 -4.99 -29.27 -9.16
N VAL A 78 -4.11 -28.85 -10.08
CA VAL A 78 -3.45 -29.70 -11.07
C VAL A 78 -2.27 -30.41 -10.42
N VAL A 79 -2.36 -31.74 -10.34
CA VAL A 79 -1.22 -32.57 -9.94
C VAL A 79 -0.16 -32.58 -11.04
N PHE A 80 1.00 -31.99 -10.77
CA PHE A 80 2.10 -31.95 -11.73
C PHE A 80 2.77 -33.32 -11.84
N ASN A 81 2.42 -34.07 -12.89
CA ASN A 81 2.96 -35.42 -13.14
C ASN A 81 4.30 -35.43 -13.89
N SER A 82 4.84 -34.26 -14.29
CA SER A 82 6.10 -34.18 -15.03
C SER A 82 6.98 -33.01 -14.57
N ARG A 83 8.30 -33.22 -14.61
CA ARG A 83 9.29 -32.16 -14.33
C ARG A 83 9.22 -31.00 -15.32
N LEU A 84 8.81 -31.27 -16.56
CA LEU A 84 8.67 -30.26 -17.61
C LEU A 84 7.47 -29.35 -17.35
N SER A 85 6.33 -29.91 -16.96
CA SER A 85 5.12 -29.13 -16.63
C SER A 85 5.32 -28.30 -15.37
N ALA A 86 5.94 -28.87 -14.32
CA ALA A 86 6.29 -28.11 -13.11
C ALA A 86 7.26 -26.96 -13.43
N ALA A 87 8.31 -27.21 -14.22
CA ALA A 87 9.25 -26.16 -14.63
C ALA A 87 8.59 -25.06 -15.49
N ALA A 88 7.65 -25.42 -16.36
CA ALA A 88 6.88 -24.45 -17.14
C ALA A 88 5.99 -23.58 -16.25
N ALA A 89 5.33 -24.18 -15.25
CA ALA A 89 4.53 -23.46 -14.27
C ALA A 89 5.39 -22.49 -13.44
N VAL A 90 6.50 -22.95 -12.87
CA VAL A 90 7.45 -22.10 -12.14
C VAL A 90 7.97 -20.97 -13.02
N TYR A 91 8.35 -21.26 -14.27
CA TYR A 91 8.80 -20.21 -15.20
C TYR A 91 7.69 -19.20 -15.51
N SER A 92 6.44 -19.65 -15.61
CA SER A 92 5.30 -18.74 -15.81
C SER A 92 5.10 -17.80 -14.62
N ILE A 93 5.27 -18.29 -13.39
CA ILE A 93 5.22 -17.50 -12.14
C ILE A 93 6.33 -16.45 -12.17
N LEU A 94 7.59 -16.85 -12.42
CA LEU A 94 8.73 -15.93 -12.54
C LEU A 94 8.52 -14.87 -13.64
N SER A 95 7.93 -15.26 -14.77
CA SER A 95 7.68 -14.34 -15.88
C SER A 95 6.60 -13.30 -15.57
N ARG A 96 5.61 -13.65 -14.72
CA ARG A 96 4.60 -12.71 -14.21
C ARG A 96 5.24 -11.77 -13.19
N ARG A 97 6.01 -12.33 -12.24
CA ARG A 97 7.16 -11.73 -11.53
C ARG A 97 7.66 -10.41 -12.12
N ARG A 98 8.41 -10.59 -13.21
CA ARG A 98 9.16 -9.53 -13.92
C ARG A 98 8.30 -8.43 -14.54
N ARG A 99 7.00 -8.68 -14.72
CA ARG A 99 6.07 -7.72 -15.34
C ARG A 99 5.41 -6.82 -14.29
N VAL A 100 5.57 -7.15 -13.01
CA VAL A 100 5.09 -6.32 -11.91
C VAL A 100 5.94 -5.05 -11.87
N GLY A 101 5.28 -3.91 -12.07
CA GLY A 101 5.93 -2.59 -12.06
C GLY A 101 5.86 -1.88 -10.71
N THR A 102 5.30 -2.51 -9.68
CA THR A 102 5.19 -1.93 -8.33
C THR A 102 6.50 -2.08 -7.55
N PRO A 103 6.79 -1.18 -6.59
CA PRO A 103 7.92 -1.37 -5.67
C PRO A 103 7.79 -2.68 -4.89
N MET A 104 8.81 -3.53 -4.92
CA MET A 104 8.76 -4.89 -4.35
C MET A 104 9.36 -4.98 -2.94
N ASP A 105 10.26 -4.06 -2.62
CA ASP A 105 10.95 -3.97 -1.33
C ASP A 105 10.30 -2.90 -0.44
N TYR A 106 10.63 -2.95 0.85
CA TYR A 106 10.28 -1.88 1.78
C TYR A 106 10.98 -0.59 1.37
N ASN A 107 10.26 0.29 0.68
CA ASN A 107 10.73 1.61 0.32
C ASN A 107 9.54 2.56 0.19
N ILE A 108 9.28 3.33 1.26
CA ILE A 108 8.18 4.29 1.30
C ILE A 108 8.36 5.34 0.19
N LYS A 109 9.58 5.86 -0.03
CA LYS A 109 9.86 6.87 -1.08
C LYS A 109 9.48 6.35 -2.47
N ALA A 110 9.87 5.11 -2.81
CA ALA A 110 9.53 4.47 -4.08
C ALA A 110 8.01 4.31 -4.24
N TRP A 111 7.28 3.99 -3.17
CA TRP A 111 5.81 3.96 -3.20
C TRP A 111 5.20 5.34 -3.42
N HIS A 112 5.76 6.39 -2.83
CA HIS A 112 5.34 7.75 -3.13
C HIS A 112 5.57 8.10 -4.62
N GLU A 113 6.73 7.79 -5.18
CA GLU A 113 7.03 8.02 -6.61
C GLU A 113 6.11 7.20 -7.53
N TYR A 114 5.87 5.94 -7.18
CA TYR A 114 4.95 5.07 -7.90
C TYR A 114 3.53 5.64 -7.90
N LEU A 115 3.02 6.07 -6.74
CA LEU A 115 1.69 6.68 -6.65
C LEU A 115 1.60 8.03 -7.38
N ASN A 116 2.71 8.74 -7.60
CA ASN A 116 2.70 9.94 -8.44
C ASN A 116 2.45 9.62 -9.93
N THR A 117 2.86 8.44 -10.38
CA THR A 117 2.81 8.04 -11.80
C THR A 117 1.68 7.06 -12.12
N HIS A 118 1.30 6.22 -11.17
CA HIS A 118 0.33 5.12 -11.28
C HIS A 118 -0.70 5.12 -10.14
N GLY A 119 -0.82 6.21 -9.39
CA GLY A 119 -1.74 6.31 -8.26
C GLY A 119 -3.12 6.89 -8.59
N PRO A 120 -3.95 7.08 -7.56
CA PRO A 120 -5.36 7.43 -7.72
C PRO A 120 -5.56 8.79 -8.39
N GLN A 121 -4.65 9.75 -8.21
CA GLN A 121 -4.76 11.08 -8.83
C GLN A 121 -4.65 11.08 -10.35
N ARG A 122 -4.14 10.00 -10.95
CA ARG A 122 -4.11 9.82 -12.41
C ARG A 122 -5.22 8.90 -12.91
N GLY A 123 -6.19 8.57 -12.05
CA GLY A 123 -7.32 7.70 -12.37
C GLY A 123 -7.00 6.20 -12.33
N TYR A 124 -5.82 5.81 -11.85
CA TYR A 124 -5.45 4.39 -11.74
C TYR A 124 -6.00 3.77 -10.45
N ALA A 125 -6.56 2.57 -10.59
CA ALA A 125 -6.90 1.68 -9.49
C ALA A 125 -5.83 0.58 -9.36
N PRO A 126 -5.54 0.10 -8.14
CA PRO A 126 -4.59 -0.97 -7.93
C PRO A 126 -5.13 -2.27 -8.54
N ARG A 127 -4.24 -3.06 -9.14
CA ARG A 127 -4.59 -4.42 -9.58
C ARG A 127 -4.24 -5.39 -8.48
N LEU A 128 -5.23 -6.16 -8.01
CA LEU A 128 -4.99 -7.20 -7.00
C LEU A 128 -3.92 -8.21 -7.45
N SER A 129 -3.81 -8.46 -8.77
CA SER A 129 -2.77 -9.33 -9.34
C SER A 129 -1.35 -8.86 -9.04
N ASP A 130 -1.14 -7.56 -8.92
CA ASP A 130 0.18 -6.96 -8.71
C ASP A 130 0.51 -6.95 -7.22
N LEU A 131 -0.51 -6.79 -6.37
CA LEU A 131 -0.38 -6.84 -4.91
C LEU A 131 -0.01 -8.22 -4.37
N LEU A 132 -0.40 -9.30 -5.07
CA LEU A 132 -0.04 -10.67 -4.70
C LEU A 132 1.47 -10.90 -4.61
N TRP A 133 2.26 -10.11 -5.33
CA TRP A 133 3.70 -10.26 -5.38
C TRP A 133 4.43 -9.44 -4.31
N LEU A 134 3.73 -8.53 -3.64
CA LEU A 134 4.35 -7.67 -2.64
C LEU A 134 4.71 -8.48 -1.40
N SER A 135 5.92 -8.26 -0.88
CA SER A 135 6.28 -8.71 0.47
C SER A 135 5.41 -8.04 1.53
N ALA A 136 5.39 -8.57 2.75
CA ALA A 136 4.67 -7.96 3.88
C ALA A 136 5.18 -6.54 4.10
N ALA A 137 6.49 -6.36 4.06
CA ALA A 137 7.14 -5.07 4.24
C ALA A 137 6.77 -4.08 3.12
N SER A 138 6.81 -4.49 1.84
CA SER A 138 6.37 -3.60 0.75
C SER A 138 4.88 -3.27 0.83
N THR A 139 4.06 -4.22 1.28
CA THR A 139 2.62 -3.98 1.51
C THR A 139 2.38 -2.97 2.62
N SER A 140 3.13 -3.05 3.74
CA SER A 140 3.11 -2.03 4.80
C SER A 140 3.56 -0.68 4.27
N ALA A 141 4.65 -0.61 3.49
CA ALA A 141 5.10 0.63 2.86
C ALA A 141 4.04 1.24 1.91
N MET A 142 3.35 0.40 1.12
CA MET A 142 2.24 0.81 0.26
C MET A 142 1.09 1.39 1.09
N PHE A 143 0.67 0.69 2.15
CA PHE A 143 -0.36 1.19 3.06
C PHE A 143 0.05 2.54 3.66
N THR A 144 1.26 2.63 4.18
CA THR A 144 1.80 3.84 4.82
C THR A 144 1.82 5.01 3.86
N ALA A 145 2.34 4.83 2.64
CA ALA A 145 2.33 5.87 1.62
C ALA A 145 0.90 6.29 1.23
N THR A 146 -0.01 5.33 1.10
CA THR A 146 -1.42 5.56 0.70
C THR A 146 -2.20 6.30 1.79
N ALA A 147 -2.16 5.82 3.03
CA ALA A 147 -2.86 6.41 4.17
C ALA A 147 -2.28 7.78 4.54
N SER A 148 -0.95 7.94 4.50
CA SER A 148 -0.31 9.23 4.74
C SER A 148 -0.71 10.28 3.71
N ARG A 149 -0.75 9.90 2.42
CA ARG A 149 -1.21 10.81 1.34
C ARG A 149 -2.67 11.19 1.49
N LEU A 150 -3.55 10.26 1.84
CA LEU A 150 -4.96 10.54 2.11
C LEU A 150 -5.10 11.55 3.26
N LEU A 151 -4.50 11.27 4.41
CA LEU A 151 -4.63 12.09 5.61
C LEU A 151 -3.98 13.46 5.43
N ARG A 152 -2.78 13.53 4.83
CA ARG A 152 -2.09 14.80 4.53
C ARG A 152 -2.88 15.63 3.53
N GLY A 153 -3.33 15.00 2.44
CA GLY A 153 -4.13 15.67 1.40
C GLY A 153 -5.42 16.28 1.96
N ALA A 154 -6.15 15.51 2.77
CA ALA A 154 -7.38 15.98 3.41
C ALA A 154 -7.14 17.19 4.33
N ARG A 155 -6.02 17.21 5.08
CA ARG A 155 -5.66 18.34 5.96
C ARG A 155 -5.26 19.60 5.16
N SER A 156 -4.51 19.45 4.06
CA SER A 156 -4.08 20.58 3.23
C SER A 156 -5.23 21.40 2.66
N CYS A 157 -6.38 20.78 2.36
CA CYS A 157 -7.57 21.50 1.86
C CYS A 157 -8.34 22.29 2.93
N THR A 158 -8.02 22.10 4.22
CA THR A 158 -8.68 22.83 5.31
C THR A 158 -7.95 24.09 5.75
N LYS A 159 -6.68 24.26 5.35
CA LYS A 159 -5.91 25.49 5.60
C LYS A 159 -6.41 26.59 4.64
N PRO A 160 -6.85 27.76 5.14
CA PRO A 160 -7.19 28.87 4.27
C PRO A 160 -5.97 29.23 3.43
N THR A 161 -6.12 29.29 2.11
CA THR A 161 -5.08 29.73 1.20
C THR A 161 -4.85 31.23 1.45
N SER A 162 -3.98 31.58 2.40
CA SER A 162 -3.39 32.90 2.43
C SER A 162 -2.53 33.02 1.18
N VAL A 163 -2.93 33.93 0.30
CA VAL A 163 -2.17 34.32 -0.89
C VAL A 163 -0.96 35.11 -0.38
N SER A 164 0.09 34.44 0.12
CA SER A 164 1.43 35.02 0.29
C SER A 164 2.58 34.04 0.61
N ASP A 165 2.37 32.76 0.93
CA ASP A 165 3.49 31.87 1.29
C ASP A 165 3.62 30.71 0.29
N ALA A 166 4.11 31.04 -0.90
CA ALA A 166 4.76 30.08 -1.76
C ALA A 166 6.26 30.16 -1.47
N ALA A 167 6.76 29.16 -0.75
CA ALA A 167 8.08 29.03 -0.14
C ALA A 167 8.14 29.53 1.31
N GLU A 168 8.67 28.66 2.18
CA GLU A 168 8.98 28.92 3.59
C GLU A 168 7.78 28.92 4.55
N ASP A 169 7.33 27.73 4.99
CA ASP A 169 7.25 27.43 6.43
C ASP A 169 6.94 25.95 6.67
N ASP A 170 7.92 25.20 7.16
CA ASP A 170 7.71 23.98 7.97
C ASP A 170 8.94 23.78 8.88
N ARG A 171 9.35 24.87 9.56
CA ARG A 171 10.35 24.82 10.64
C ARG A 171 9.73 25.28 11.95
N ALA A 172 8.88 24.44 12.51
CA ALA A 172 8.55 24.40 13.94
C ALA A 172 7.99 22.99 14.21
N SER A 173 8.53 22.14 15.08
CA SER A 173 9.18 22.41 16.36
C SER A 173 9.74 21.08 16.89
N TYR A 174 11.04 20.96 17.11
CA TYR A 174 11.59 20.09 18.16
C TYR A 174 12.83 20.76 18.74
N ALA A 175 12.76 21.01 20.04
CA ALA A 175 13.79 21.66 20.82
C ALA A 175 15.00 20.75 21.03
N GLU A 176 16.16 21.41 21.14
CA GLU A 176 17.48 20.96 21.58
C GLU A 176 17.58 19.63 22.35
N SER A 177 18.46 18.75 21.87
CA SER A 177 19.35 17.99 22.75
C SER A 177 20.71 17.84 22.09
N GLU A 178 21.74 18.22 22.84
CA GLU A 178 23.12 18.38 22.44
C GLU A 178 23.82 17.07 22.02
N ASN A 179 24.84 17.30 21.21
CA ASN A 179 25.85 16.44 20.61
C ASN A 179 26.65 15.61 21.63
N ASP A 180 26.90 14.33 21.37
CA ASP A 180 28.22 13.75 21.65
C ASP A 180 28.57 12.61 20.67
N SER A 181 29.66 12.81 19.96
CA SER A 181 30.17 11.94 18.91
C SER A 181 31.30 11.09 19.47
N ARG A 182 31.10 9.77 19.65
CA ARG A 182 32.20 8.82 19.85
C ARG A 182 32.00 7.51 19.11
N SER A 183 32.95 7.26 18.20
CA SER A 183 33.16 6.02 17.46
C SER A 183 33.51 4.84 18.37
N SER A 184 32.94 3.66 18.10
CA SER A 184 33.59 2.40 18.46
C SER A 184 33.31 1.32 17.42
N ASP A 185 34.40 0.82 16.85
CA ASP A 185 34.50 -0.21 15.82
C ASP A 185 34.36 -1.62 16.45
N ARG A 186 33.26 -2.34 16.15
CA ARG A 186 33.09 -3.81 16.35
C ARG A 186 31.84 -4.31 15.62
N PRO A 187 31.82 -5.54 15.06
CA PRO A 187 30.80 -5.97 14.12
C PRO A 187 29.49 -6.30 14.85
N ARG A 188 28.44 -5.54 14.57
CA ARG A 188 27.09 -5.77 15.13
C ARG A 188 26.20 -6.46 14.08
N PHE A 189 25.54 -7.51 14.54
CA PHE A 189 24.41 -8.16 13.89
C PHE A 189 23.37 -7.12 13.46
N PHE A 190 22.77 -7.34 12.28
CA PHE A 190 21.65 -6.61 11.67
C PHE A 190 20.83 -5.77 12.67
N ASP A 191 21.24 -4.51 12.81
CA ASP A 191 20.51 -3.47 13.51
C ASP A 191 20.01 -2.51 12.41
N ASN A 192 18.72 -2.62 12.06
CA ASN A 192 18.08 -1.80 11.04
C ASN A 192 17.72 -0.39 11.56
N THR A 193 18.45 0.13 12.54
CA THR A 193 18.19 1.46 13.14
C THR A 193 19.06 2.58 12.59
N GLU A 194 19.91 2.34 11.59
CA GLU A 194 20.84 3.36 11.07
C GLU A 194 20.39 4.10 9.79
N ASN A 195 19.15 3.90 9.31
CA ASN A 195 18.60 4.69 8.18
C ASN A 195 17.47 5.66 8.57
N ALA A 196 17.23 5.89 9.86
CA ALA A 196 16.25 6.88 10.33
C ALA A 196 16.63 8.34 9.98
N ALA A 197 17.87 8.59 9.53
CA ALA A 197 18.35 9.91 9.16
C ALA A 197 18.14 10.30 7.68
N GLU A 198 17.62 9.40 6.82
CA GLU A 198 17.34 9.71 5.41
C GLU A 198 15.86 9.97 5.10
N GLU A 199 14.97 10.01 6.09
CA GLU A 199 13.53 10.29 5.87
C GLU A 199 13.17 11.80 5.80
N GLU A 200 14.15 12.71 5.81
CA GLU A 200 13.90 14.17 5.81
C GLU A 200 14.01 14.86 4.45
N GLU A 201 14.14 14.14 3.33
CA GLU A 201 13.89 14.79 2.04
C GLU A 201 12.39 14.70 1.69
N PRO A 202 11.68 15.85 1.61
CA PRO A 202 10.30 15.84 1.20
C PRO A 202 10.25 15.47 -0.28
N VAL A 203 10.04 14.17 -0.56
CA VAL A 203 9.59 13.73 -1.89
C VAL A 203 8.44 14.64 -2.25
N THR A 204 8.57 15.40 -3.34
CA THR A 204 7.58 16.39 -3.77
C THR A 204 6.32 15.63 -4.19
N THR A 205 5.51 15.26 -3.21
CA THR A 205 4.26 14.57 -3.44
C THR A 205 3.41 15.57 -4.20
N ARG A 206 3.10 15.27 -5.47
CA ARG A 206 2.16 16.04 -6.30
C ARG A 206 0.73 15.86 -5.76
N ILE A 207 0.51 16.23 -4.51
CA ILE A 207 -0.80 16.38 -3.88
C ILE A 207 -1.56 17.51 -4.60
N GLY A 208 -0.82 18.43 -5.24
CA GLY A 208 -1.34 19.58 -5.98
C GLY A 208 -2.31 19.26 -7.13
N TRP A 209 -2.34 18.04 -7.70
CA TRP A 209 -3.30 17.73 -8.77
C TRP A 209 -4.75 17.49 -8.30
N LEU A 210 -4.96 17.13 -7.03
CA LEU A 210 -6.30 17.19 -6.41
C LEU A 210 -6.63 18.59 -5.86
N SER A 211 -5.67 19.52 -5.92
CA SER A 211 -5.83 20.91 -5.51
C SER A 211 -6.43 21.80 -6.61
N ALA A 212 -7.33 21.25 -7.44
CA ALA A 212 -8.37 22.13 -7.96
C ALA A 212 -9.08 22.72 -6.73
N SER A 213 -8.88 24.01 -6.49
CA SER A 213 -9.38 24.69 -5.31
C SER A 213 -10.90 24.58 -5.30
N VAL A 214 -11.43 23.77 -4.39
CA VAL A 214 -12.85 23.79 -4.09
C VAL A 214 -13.07 24.84 -3.02
N THR A 215 -13.73 25.92 -3.41
CA THR A 215 -14.18 26.94 -2.47
C THR A 215 -15.36 26.38 -1.70
N PHE A 216 -15.12 25.98 -0.45
CA PHE A 216 -16.20 25.56 0.43
C PHE A 216 -17.09 26.75 0.80
N PRO A 217 -18.43 26.57 0.86
CA PRO A 217 -19.32 27.60 1.37
C PRO A 217 -18.89 28.05 2.79
N PRO A 218 -18.93 29.36 3.09
CA PRO A 218 -18.54 29.88 4.40
C PRO A 218 -19.47 29.38 5.52
N THR A 219 -20.67 28.93 5.18
CA THR A 219 -21.67 28.38 6.10
C THR A 219 -21.31 27.00 6.67
N LEU A 220 -20.39 26.27 6.03
CA LEU A 220 -19.97 24.95 6.53
C LEU A 220 -19.10 25.09 7.77
N SER A 221 -19.33 24.23 8.76
CA SER A 221 -18.47 24.12 9.95
C SER A 221 -17.09 23.56 9.58
N PRO A 222 -16.05 23.80 10.41
CA PRO A 222 -14.72 23.23 10.18
C PRO A 222 -14.74 21.70 10.00
N ASP A 223 -15.54 20.99 10.80
CA ASP A 223 -15.68 19.53 10.73
C ASP A 223 -16.35 19.07 9.42
N GLN A 224 -17.35 19.81 8.94
CA GLN A 224 -17.99 19.54 7.65
C GLN A 224 -17.02 19.75 6.48
N ARG A 225 -16.21 20.81 6.52
CA ARG A 225 -15.17 21.05 5.50
C ARG A 225 -14.09 19.97 5.53
N ALA A 226 -13.68 19.53 6.72
CA ALA A 226 -12.73 18.44 6.87
C ALA A 226 -13.29 17.11 6.34
N LEU A 227 -14.57 16.82 6.59
CA LEU A 227 -15.28 15.65 6.03
C LEU A 227 -15.29 15.68 4.51
N LEU A 228 -15.72 16.79 3.89
CA LEU A 228 -15.77 16.91 2.44
C LEU A 228 -14.38 16.82 1.81
N SER A 229 -13.38 17.46 2.42
CA SER A 229 -11.98 17.34 2.02
C SER A 229 -11.50 15.90 2.08
N PHE A 230 -11.81 15.18 3.16
CA PHE A 230 -11.44 13.77 3.30
C PHE A 230 -12.10 12.89 2.24
N LEU A 231 -13.40 13.05 2.01
CA LEU A 231 -14.14 12.29 0.99
C LEU A 231 -13.63 12.56 -0.43
N ARG A 232 -13.19 13.78 -0.73
CA ARG A 232 -12.60 14.15 -2.01
C ARG A 232 -11.31 13.40 -2.35
N PHE A 233 -10.52 13.05 -1.34
CA PHE A 233 -9.34 12.18 -1.51
C PHE A 233 -9.71 10.69 -1.44
N LEU A 234 -10.66 10.33 -0.57
CA LEU A 234 -11.05 8.94 -0.38
C LEU A 234 -11.77 8.37 -1.59
N MET A 235 -12.76 9.09 -2.13
CA MET A 235 -13.69 8.62 -3.14
C MET A 235 -13.27 9.07 -4.55
N PRO A 236 -13.78 8.41 -5.61
CA PRO A 236 -13.59 8.88 -6.97
C PRO A 236 -14.17 10.28 -7.17
N THR A 237 -13.45 11.14 -7.87
CA THR A 237 -13.85 12.52 -8.18
C THR A 237 -13.53 12.85 -9.63
N SER A 238 -14.30 13.75 -10.25
CA SER A 238 -14.07 14.16 -11.63
C SER A 238 -14.20 15.67 -11.78
N HIS A 239 -13.22 16.30 -12.41
CA HIS A 239 -13.23 17.72 -12.72
C HIS A 239 -13.53 17.93 -14.21
N THR A 240 -14.40 18.89 -14.50
CA THR A 240 -14.80 19.26 -15.86
C THR A 240 -13.90 20.34 -16.47
N SER A 241 -12.68 20.54 -15.96
CA SER A 241 -11.72 21.42 -16.61
C SER A 241 -11.34 20.91 -18.01
N LEU A 242 -10.81 21.80 -18.85
CA LEU A 242 -10.35 21.55 -20.23
C LEU A 242 -9.48 20.28 -20.38
N GLU A 243 -8.76 19.92 -19.33
CA GLU A 243 -8.21 18.58 -19.11
C GLU A 243 -9.09 17.89 -18.08
N ARG A 244 -9.88 16.89 -18.49
CA ARG A 244 -10.74 16.10 -17.59
C ARG A 244 -9.84 15.28 -16.67
N THR A 245 -9.49 15.83 -15.51
CA THR A 245 -8.76 15.10 -14.48
C THR A 245 -9.77 14.32 -13.64
N SER A 246 -9.63 12.99 -13.64
CA SER A 246 -10.45 12.09 -12.84
C SER A 246 -9.56 11.34 -11.85
N SER A 247 -9.94 11.35 -10.58
CA SER A 247 -9.30 10.59 -9.52
C SER A 247 -10.08 9.30 -9.29
N ALA A 248 -9.35 8.19 -9.12
CA ALA A 248 -9.94 6.91 -8.71
C ALA A 248 -10.24 6.84 -7.20
N GLY A 249 -9.74 7.81 -6.41
CA GLY A 249 -9.87 7.84 -4.97
C GLY A 249 -8.90 6.89 -4.25
N TYR A 250 -8.41 7.31 -3.09
CA TYR A 250 -7.52 6.52 -2.24
C TYR A 250 -8.21 5.34 -1.55
N GLY A 251 -9.54 5.32 -1.48
CA GLY A 251 -10.32 4.28 -0.81
C GLY A 251 -10.11 2.90 -1.42
N VAL A 252 -10.04 2.80 -2.75
CA VAL A 252 -9.77 1.52 -3.44
C VAL A 252 -8.35 1.05 -3.17
N TRP A 253 -7.38 1.97 -3.13
CA TRP A 253 -5.99 1.67 -2.78
C TRP A 253 -5.85 1.17 -1.34
N LEU A 254 -6.53 1.82 -0.39
CA LEU A 254 -6.57 1.38 1.00
C LEU A 254 -7.25 0.02 1.14
N PHE A 255 -8.36 -0.21 0.46
CA PHE A 255 -9.04 -1.50 0.48
C PHE A 255 -8.15 -2.63 -0.05
N ALA A 256 -7.41 -2.35 -1.13
CA ALA A 256 -6.47 -3.29 -1.69
C ALA A 256 -5.29 -3.56 -0.73
N ALA A 257 -4.77 -2.51 -0.07
CA ALA A 257 -3.77 -2.66 1.00
C ALA A 257 -4.29 -3.55 2.15
N PHE A 258 -5.51 -3.33 2.64
CA PHE A 258 -6.12 -4.16 3.68
C PHE A 258 -6.27 -5.64 3.29
N SER A 259 -6.39 -5.94 2.00
CA SER A 259 -6.48 -7.33 1.54
C SER A 259 -5.15 -8.07 1.59
N ALA A 260 -4.02 -7.34 1.61
CA ALA A 260 -2.68 -7.90 1.55
C ALA A 260 -1.83 -7.62 2.82
N LEU A 261 -2.26 -6.68 3.68
CA LEU A 261 -1.59 -6.33 4.93
C LEU A 261 -1.49 -7.54 5.86
N ASP A 262 -0.26 -7.78 6.30
CA ASP A 262 0.08 -8.85 7.23
C ASP A 262 -0.05 -8.39 8.68
N ILE A 263 -0.17 -9.34 9.61
CA ILE A 263 -0.28 -9.08 11.06
C ILE A 263 0.80 -9.91 11.75
N PRO A 264 1.54 -9.38 12.73
CA PRO A 264 1.38 -8.07 13.38
C PRO A 264 1.86 -6.88 12.53
N LEU A 265 1.23 -5.72 12.75
CA LEU A 265 1.68 -4.46 12.15
C LEU A 265 2.90 -3.93 12.91
N ASP A 266 3.83 -3.30 12.19
CA ASP A 266 4.89 -2.53 12.81
C ASP A 266 4.32 -1.28 13.53
N PRO A 267 5.02 -0.74 14.54
CA PRO A 267 4.47 0.33 15.39
C PRO A 267 4.02 1.59 14.64
N ASP A 268 4.73 1.96 13.57
CA ASP A 268 4.42 3.18 12.82
C ASP A 268 3.22 2.99 11.90
N THR A 269 3.15 1.82 11.23
CA THR A 269 1.95 1.42 10.49
C THR A 269 0.72 1.30 11.40
N ASP A 270 0.86 0.76 12.61
CA ASP A 270 -0.22 0.63 13.59
C ASP A 270 -0.75 2.00 14.06
N ARG A 271 0.15 2.94 14.38
CA ARG A 271 -0.21 4.32 14.72
C ARG A 271 -0.99 4.99 13.59
N LEU A 272 -0.52 4.86 12.35
CA LEU A 272 -1.16 5.44 11.18
C LEU A 272 -2.54 4.81 10.92
N ALA A 273 -2.67 3.50 11.10
CA ALA A 273 -3.94 2.80 11.01
C ALA A 273 -4.93 3.31 12.07
N HIS A 274 -4.47 3.52 13.32
CA HIS A 274 -5.27 4.11 14.39
C HIS A 274 -5.72 5.54 14.07
N ASP A 275 -4.85 6.36 13.48
CA ASP A 275 -5.20 7.72 13.08
C ASP A 275 -6.22 7.75 11.94
N LEU A 276 -6.09 6.85 10.96
CA LEU A 276 -7.09 6.66 9.92
C LEU A 276 -8.44 6.22 10.51
N PHE A 277 -8.43 5.27 11.45
CA PHE A 277 -9.63 4.81 12.17
C PHE A 277 -10.32 5.95 12.91
N ARG A 278 -9.57 6.72 13.72
CA ARG A 278 -10.11 7.87 14.48
C ARG A 278 -10.69 8.92 13.55
N THR A 279 -10.02 9.20 12.44
CA THR A 279 -10.47 10.17 11.43
C THR A 279 -11.79 9.72 10.80
N CYS A 280 -11.90 8.46 10.38
CA CYS A 280 -13.14 7.91 9.84
C CYS A 280 -14.29 7.94 10.86
N CYS A 281 -14.03 7.59 12.13
CA CYS A 281 -15.02 7.66 13.20
C CYS A 281 -15.49 9.10 13.47
N ARG A 282 -14.58 10.08 13.44
CA ARG A 282 -14.93 11.50 13.57
C ARG A 282 -15.83 11.94 12.43
N HIS A 283 -15.50 11.59 11.20
CA HIS A 283 -16.30 11.92 10.02
C HIS A 283 -17.68 11.27 10.02
N LEU A 284 -17.79 10.01 10.47
CA LEU A 284 -19.09 9.35 10.68
C LEU A 284 -19.94 10.07 11.74
N ARG A 285 -19.33 10.59 12.80
CA ARG A 285 -20.04 11.41 13.79
C ARG A 285 -20.54 12.71 13.19
N THR A 286 -19.70 13.44 12.47
CA THR A 286 -20.09 14.67 11.76
C THR A 286 -21.26 14.43 10.79
N LEU A 287 -21.26 13.30 10.08
CA LEU A 287 -22.35 12.89 9.21
C LEU A 287 -23.65 12.59 9.96
N ALA A 288 -23.55 11.89 11.10
CA ALA A 288 -24.70 11.60 11.95
C ALA A 288 -25.32 12.88 12.51
N ASP A 289 -24.49 13.82 12.99
CA ASP A 289 -24.92 15.10 13.52
C ASP A 289 -25.63 15.94 12.44
N TRP A 290 -25.07 15.99 11.22
CA TRP A 290 -25.69 16.69 10.08
C TRP A 290 -27.04 16.09 9.68
N GLN A 291 -27.17 14.77 9.68
CA GLN A 291 -28.42 14.07 9.35
C GLN A 291 -29.42 14.01 10.52
N GLY A 292 -29.08 14.59 11.68
CA GLY A 292 -29.90 14.54 12.90
C GLY A 292 -30.12 13.11 13.41
N VAL A 293 -29.19 12.19 13.13
CA VAL A 293 -29.27 10.80 13.56
C VAL A 293 -28.59 10.65 14.92
N SER A 294 -29.37 10.31 15.93
CA SER A 294 -28.89 9.91 17.24
C SER A 294 -29.31 8.47 17.54
N GLY A 295 -28.39 7.62 17.99
CA GLY A 295 -28.66 6.22 18.33
C GLY A 295 -27.58 5.23 17.89
N SER A 296 -27.70 3.98 18.38
CA SER A 296 -26.72 2.90 18.17
C SER A 296 -26.91 2.10 16.88
N THR A 297 -28.02 2.29 16.16
CA THR A 297 -28.34 1.51 14.96
C THR A 297 -27.61 2.06 13.73
N ARG A 298 -26.58 1.31 13.31
CA ARG A 298 -25.69 1.62 12.18
C ARG A 298 -26.41 1.88 10.84
N ASP A 299 -27.60 1.33 10.67
CA ASP A 299 -28.38 1.46 9.43
C ASP A 299 -29.17 2.78 9.36
N LEU A 300 -29.39 3.49 10.46
CA LEU A 300 -30.14 4.74 10.48
C LEU A 300 -29.50 5.80 9.60
N LEU A 301 -28.19 5.99 9.69
CA LEU A 301 -27.45 6.95 8.86
C LEU A 301 -27.52 6.56 7.38
N LEU A 302 -27.39 5.27 7.06
CA LEU A 302 -27.46 4.77 5.69
C LEU A 302 -28.85 4.94 5.06
N ARG A 303 -29.93 4.88 5.86
CA ARG A 303 -31.31 5.08 5.40
C ARG A 303 -31.65 6.54 5.12
N LYS A 304 -30.92 7.49 5.71
CA LYS A 304 -31.13 8.93 5.50
C LYS A 304 -30.51 9.44 4.19
N LEU A 305 -29.55 8.70 3.64
CA LEU A 305 -28.83 9.09 2.44
C LEU A 305 -29.36 8.33 1.22
N HIS A 306 -29.41 9.03 0.10
CA HIS A 306 -29.81 8.45 -1.17
C HIS A 306 -28.64 7.65 -1.78
N PRO A 307 -28.93 6.54 -2.49
CA PRO A 307 -27.91 5.83 -3.25
C PRO A 307 -27.48 6.64 -4.47
N ARG A 308 -26.20 6.55 -4.85
CA ARG A 308 -25.69 7.19 -6.06
C ARG A 308 -26.25 6.52 -7.31
N THR A 309 -26.79 7.31 -8.22
CA THR A 309 -27.26 6.84 -9.53
C THR A 309 -26.09 6.58 -10.47
N GLN A 310 -26.10 5.43 -11.17
CA GLN A 310 -24.98 4.96 -12.00
C GLN A 310 -24.61 5.89 -13.16
N THR A 311 -25.52 6.76 -13.58
CA THR A 311 -25.33 7.71 -14.69
C THR A 311 -24.72 9.05 -14.26
N THR A 312 -24.57 9.29 -12.95
CA THR A 312 -24.12 10.57 -12.43
C THR A 312 -22.60 10.66 -12.43
N ALA A 313 -22.06 11.79 -12.88
CA ALA A 313 -20.62 12.04 -12.83
C ALA A 313 -20.11 11.94 -11.38
N PRO A 314 -18.85 11.47 -11.17
CA PRO A 314 -18.25 11.46 -9.84
C PRO A 314 -18.31 12.85 -9.17
N PRO A 315 -18.69 12.92 -7.89
CA PRO A 315 -18.92 14.19 -7.20
C PRO A 315 -17.64 15.00 -7.00
N LEU A 316 -17.81 16.31 -6.78
CA LEU A 316 -16.70 17.23 -6.45
C LEU A 316 -16.46 17.36 -4.95
N TYR A 317 -17.44 16.95 -4.13
CA TYR A 317 -17.50 17.14 -2.68
C TYR A 317 -17.33 18.62 -2.29
N ALA A 318 -18.11 19.49 -2.94
CA ALA A 318 -18.19 20.91 -2.64
C ALA A 318 -19.35 21.25 -1.69
N SER A 319 -20.40 20.41 -1.67
CA SER A 319 -21.54 20.51 -0.75
C SER A 319 -21.72 19.21 0.04
N LEU A 320 -22.39 19.29 1.19
CA LEU A 320 -22.85 18.10 1.93
C LEU A 320 -23.86 17.29 1.12
N ASP A 321 -24.57 17.91 0.18
CA ASP A 321 -25.52 17.24 -0.71
C ASP A 321 -24.85 16.28 -1.71
N ASP A 322 -23.53 16.42 -1.92
CA ASP A 322 -22.75 15.50 -2.75
C ASP A 322 -22.59 14.11 -2.08
N ILE A 323 -22.84 14.03 -0.78
CA ILE A 323 -22.63 12.83 0.03
C ILE A 323 -23.77 11.85 -0.20
N CYS A 324 -23.40 10.66 -0.68
CA CYS A 324 -24.31 9.55 -0.94
C CYS A 324 -24.10 8.40 0.05
N ARG A 325 -25.01 7.43 0.01
CA ARG A 325 -24.95 6.23 0.85
C ARG A 325 -23.63 5.47 0.72
N GLU A 326 -23.06 5.42 -0.48
CA GLU A 326 -21.81 4.71 -0.79
C GLU A 326 -20.60 5.29 -0.05
N ASP A 327 -20.58 6.60 0.20
CA ASP A 327 -19.47 7.27 0.87
C ASP A 327 -19.42 6.87 2.36
N VAL A 328 -20.61 6.75 2.97
CA VAL A 328 -20.76 6.25 4.35
C VAL A 328 -20.40 4.76 4.43
N LEU A 329 -20.78 3.96 3.43
CA LEU A 329 -20.38 2.55 3.35
C LEU A 329 -18.86 2.41 3.24
N ALA A 330 -18.18 3.28 2.49
CA ALA A 330 -16.72 3.28 2.39
C ALA A 330 -16.06 3.55 3.76
N LEU A 331 -16.49 4.61 4.47
CA LEU A 331 -16.02 4.92 5.82
C LEU A 331 -16.25 3.76 6.80
N TYR A 332 -17.45 3.20 6.78
CA TYR A 332 -17.81 2.05 7.60
C TYR A 332 -16.98 0.79 7.29
N THR A 333 -16.63 0.58 6.03
CA THR A 333 -15.77 -0.53 5.61
C THR A 333 -14.39 -0.38 6.21
N ILE A 334 -13.79 0.81 6.11
CA ILE A 334 -12.47 1.11 6.71
C ILE A 334 -12.50 0.87 8.22
N VAL A 335 -13.51 1.41 8.91
CA VAL A 335 -13.66 1.27 10.37
C VAL A 335 -13.78 -0.20 10.78
N VAL A 336 -14.61 -0.99 10.10
CA VAL A 336 -14.79 -2.41 10.42
C VAL A 336 -13.52 -3.21 10.17
N VAL A 337 -12.88 -2.98 9.03
CA VAL A 337 -11.65 -3.69 8.65
C VAL A 337 -10.55 -3.38 9.66
N LEU A 338 -10.31 -2.11 9.96
CA LEU A 338 -9.30 -1.69 10.94
C LEU A 338 -9.61 -2.20 12.35
N ALA A 339 -10.87 -2.15 12.81
CA ALA A 339 -11.24 -2.72 14.10
C ALA A 339 -10.92 -4.23 14.20
N ARG A 340 -11.12 -4.97 13.10
CA ARG A 340 -10.76 -6.39 13.03
C ARG A 340 -9.24 -6.57 13.04
N PHE A 341 -8.49 -5.73 12.31
CA PHE A 341 -7.03 -5.73 12.34
C PHE A 341 -6.49 -5.49 13.74
N PHE A 342 -6.98 -4.47 14.47
CA PHE A 342 -6.52 -4.19 15.83
C PHE A 342 -6.78 -5.34 16.80
N ARG A 343 -7.95 -5.98 16.69
CA ARG A 343 -8.27 -7.16 17.51
C ARG A 343 -7.30 -8.32 17.21
N GLN A 344 -7.08 -8.62 15.92
CA GLN A 344 -6.14 -9.67 15.51
C GLN A 344 -4.70 -9.37 15.92
N ASN A 345 -4.30 -8.09 15.89
CA ASN A 345 -2.99 -7.63 16.34
C ASN A 345 -2.84 -7.86 17.86
N GLN A 346 -3.85 -7.48 18.66
CA GLN A 346 -3.89 -7.71 20.11
C GLN A 346 -3.85 -9.20 20.49
N ASP A 347 -4.61 -10.05 19.79
CA ASP A 347 -4.64 -11.49 20.01
C ASP A 347 -3.26 -12.16 19.77
N HIS A 348 -2.37 -11.54 18.98
CA HIS A 348 -1.00 -12.01 18.74
C HIS A 348 -0.01 -11.64 19.86
N PHE A 349 -0.28 -10.57 20.62
CA PHE A 349 0.59 -10.10 21.71
C PHE A 349 0.23 -10.68 23.08
N ILE A 350 -0.92 -11.36 23.22
CA ILE A 350 -1.33 -12.03 24.45
C ILE A 350 -1.13 -13.53 24.25
N PRO A 351 -0.10 -14.15 24.87
CA PRO A 351 0.01 -15.61 24.85
C PRO A 351 -1.17 -16.21 25.64
N LEU A 352 -1.88 -17.15 25.01
CA LEU A 352 -2.89 -18.00 25.66
C LEU A 352 -2.24 -18.98 26.64
#